data_AF-A0A969D989-F1
#
_entry.id   AF-A0A969D989-F1
#
_cell.length_a   1.000
_cell.length_b   1.000
_cell.length_c   1.000
_cell.angle_alpha   90.00
_cell.angle_beta   90.00
_cell.angle_gamma   90.00
#
_symmetry.space_group_name_H-M   'P 1'
#
loop_
_entity.id
_entity.type
_entity.pdbx_description
1 polymer ?
#
loop_
_entity_poly.entity_id
_entity_poly.type
_entity_poly.pdbx_seq_one_letter_code
_entity_poly.pdbx_strand_id
1 'polypeptide(L)' 'MTTSEKKEFRVTFEGNSSSELTIAQAETYRLLSSLFKIKSCWSTWEIMGLLGLSDPRPVDSRIDRLAEKGWITLEVA' A
#
# COMPACT_ATOMS: atom_id res chain seq x y z
N MET A 1 -17.28 -4.24 16.12
CA MET A 1 -15.86 -4.17 15.71
C MET A 1 -15.82 -4.68 14.29
N THR A 2 -15.52 -3.81 13.32
CA THR A 2 -15.38 -4.22 11.91
C THR A 2 -14.09 -5.00 11.77
N THR A 3 -14.20 -6.30 11.49
CA THR A 3 -13.11 -7.11 10.94
C THR A 3 -12.60 -6.42 9.69
N SER A 4 -11.29 -6.09 9.62
CA SER A 4 -10.67 -5.67 8.35
C SER A 4 -10.83 -6.81 7.35
N GLU A 5 -11.81 -6.70 6.48
CA GLU A 5 -12.04 -7.65 5.41
C GLU A 5 -10.80 -7.73 4.51
N LYS A 6 -10.52 -8.90 3.95
CA LYS A 6 -9.42 -9.06 3.01
C LYS A 6 -9.76 -8.31 1.72
N LYS A 7 -9.33 -7.05 1.62
CA LYS A 7 -9.47 -6.20 0.44
C LYS A 7 -8.34 -6.51 -0.54
N GLU A 8 -8.67 -6.96 -1.73
CA GLU A 8 -7.73 -7.10 -2.85
C GLU A 8 -7.73 -5.81 -3.68
N PHE A 9 -6.56 -5.40 -4.13
CA PHE A 9 -6.38 -4.19 -4.90
C PHE A 9 -5.21 -4.31 -5.87
N ARG A 10 -5.28 -3.51 -6.94
CA ARG A 10 -4.16 -3.22 -7.83
C ARG A 10 -3.64 -1.84 -7.53
N VAL A 11 -2.33 -1.66 -7.73
CA VAL A 11 -1.66 -0.40 -7.48
C VAL A 11 -0.98 0.05 -8.77
N THR A 12 -1.28 1.27 -9.19
CA THR A 12 -0.54 1.98 -10.24
C THR A 12 0.34 3.03 -9.58
N PHE A 13 1.55 3.26 -10.07
CA PHE A 13 2.51 4.21 -9.50
C PHE A 13 2.49 5.50 -10.31
N GLU A 14 2.31 6.62 -9.61
CA GLU A 14 2.28 7.96 -10.20
C GLU A 14 3.65 8.62 -10.03
N GLY A 15 4.12 9.36 -11.05
CA GLY A 15 5.42 10.04 -11.06
C GLY A 15 5.50 11.29 -10.17
N ASN A 16 4.80 11.29 -9.04
CA ASN A 16 4.74 12.43 -8.15
C ASN A 16 6.08 12.64 -7.44
N SER A 17 6.73 13.78 -7.71
CA SER A 17 8.07 14.08 -7.22
C SER A 17 8.09 15.04 -6.02
N SER A 18 6.92 15.37 -5.45
CA SER A 18 6.79 16.62 -4.69
C SER A 18 6.21 16.51 -3.26
N SER A 19 5.95 15.31 -2.75
CA SER A 19 5.37 15.14 -1.40
C SER A 19 6.28 14.38 -0.44
N GLU A 20 6.65 14.99 0.69
CA GLU A 20 7.40 14.26 1.73
C GLU A 20 6.59 13.05 2.25
N LEU A 21 7.19 11.87 2.10
CA LEU A 21 6.70 10.62 2.67
C LEU A 21 7.38 10.40 4.03
N THR A 22 6.60 9.96 5.01
CA THR A 22 7.20 9.41 6.25
C THR A 22 8.00 8.15 5.93
N ILE A 23 8.95 7.78 6.80
CA ILE A 23 9.77 6.55 6.64
C ILE A 23 8.87 5.33 6.40
N ALA A 24 7.82 5.18 7.20
CA ALA A 24 6.88 4.07 7.11
C ALA A 24 6.07 4.05 5.78
N GLN A 25 5.71 5.23 5.26
CA GLN A 25 5.06 5.35 3.95
C GLN A 25 6.04 5.02 2.82
N ALA A 26 7.28 5.51 2.90
CA ALA A 26 8.33 5.22 1.94
C ALA A 26 8.68 3.72 1.88
N GLU A 27 8.73 3.04 3.03
CA GLU A 27 8.88 1.58 3.12
C GLU A 27 7.74 0.84 2.43
N THR A 28 6.50 1.23 2.74
CA THR A 28 5.30 0.63 2.14
C THR A 28 5.29 0.85 0.62
N TYR A 29 5.61 2.06 0.17
CA TYR A 29 5.73 2.40 -1.25
C TYR A 29 6.80 1.57 -1.97
N ARG A 30 8.00 1.45 -1.39
CA ARG A 30 9.10 0.64 -1.95
C ARG A 30 8.73 -0.83 -2.05
N LEU A 31 8.05 -1.36 -1.04
CA LEU A 31 7.55 -2.73 -1.05
C LEU A 31 6.55 -2.91 -2.20
N LEU A 32 5.51 -2.08 -2.27
CA LEU A 32 4.51 -2.13 -3.35
C LEU A 32 5.16 -2.03 -4.73
N SER A 33 6.13 -1.13 -4.92
CA SER A 33 6.83 -0.95 -6.21
C SER A 33 7.65 -2.18 -6.60
N SER A 34 8.25 -2.87 -5.63
CA SER A 34 9.00 -4.10 -5.86
C SER A 34 8.07 -5.26 -6.21
N LEU A 35 6.95 -5.35 -5.50
CA LEU A 35 5.92 -6.38 -5.69
C LEU A 35 5.21 -6.24 -7.05
N PHE A 36 4.96 -5.02 -7.50
CA PHE A 36 4.32 -4.75 -8.81
C PHE A 36 5.05 -5.40 -9.99
N LYS A 37 6.37 -5.60 -9.90
CA LYS A 37 7.16 -6.29 -10.94
C LYS A 37 6.90 -7.79 -11.04
N ILE A 38 6.25 -8.38 -10.02
CA ILE A 38 6.12 -9.83 -9.85
C ILE A 38 4.65 -10.27 -10.01
N LYS A 39 3.71 -9.49 -9.47
CA LYS A 39 2.26 -9.79 -9.52
C LYS A 39 1.45 -8.49 -9.47
N SER A 40 0.28 -8.50 -10.11
CA SER A 40 -0.54 -7.29 -10.32
C SER A 40 -1.60 -7.02 -9.26
N CYS A 41 -1.89 -7.98 -8.36
CA CYS A 41 -2.95 -7.88 -7.36
C CYS A 41 -2.47 -8.35 -5.98
N TRP A 42 -2.79 -7.56 -4.94
CA TRP A 42 -2.32 -7.76 -3.57
C TRP A 42 -3.42 -7.40 -2.59
N SER A 43 -3.36 -8.01 -1.41
CA SER A 43 -4.21 -7.67 -0.28
C SER A 43 -3.43 -7.00 0.84
N THR A 44 -4.10 -6.18 1.64
CA THR A 44 -3.49 -5.49 2.80
C THR A 44 -2.78 -6.48 3.73
N TRP A 45 -3.35 -7.68 3.88
CA TRP A 45 -2.81 -8.75 4.73
C TRP A 45 -1.46 -9.30 4.22
N GLU A 46 -1.29 -9.44 2.90
CA GLU A 46 -0.01 -9.85 2.32
C GLU A 46 1.06 -8.77 2.56
N ILE A 47 0.70 -7.50 2.34
CA ILE A 47 1.60 -6.37 2.58
C ILE A 47 1.96 -6.27 4.07
N MET A 48 0.99 -6.46 4.97
CA MET A 48 1.20 -6.52 6.42
C MET A 48 2.20 -7.60 6.81
N GLY A 49 2.05 -8.82 6.29
CA GLY A 49 2.97 -9.93 6.57
C GLY A 49 4.39 -9.63 6.09
N LEU A 50 4.53 -9.02 4.91
CA LEU A 50 5.83 -8.63 4.34
C LEU A 50 6.50 -7.48 5.08
N LEU A 51 5.72 -6.58 5.69
CA LEU A 51 6.22 -5.50 6.56
C LEU A 51 6.47 -5.95 8.00
N GLY A 52 6.21 -7.22 8.35
CA GLY A 52 6.38 -7.74 9.71
C GLY A 52 5.40 -7.13 10.72
N LEU A 53 4.25 -6.65 10.26
CA LEU A 53 3.23 -6.04 11.11
C LEU A 53 2.23 -7.09 11.59
N SER A 54 1.66 -6.86 12.78
CA SER A 54 0.64 -7.75 13.37
C SER A 54 -0.78 -7.23 13.18
N ASP A 55 -0.93 -6.04 12.60
CA ASP A 55 -2.21 -5.35 12.41
C ASP A 55 -2.24 -4.76 10.97
N PRO A 56 -3.31 -5.00 10.19
CA PRO A 56 -3.43 -4.45 8.84
C PRO A 56 -3.78 -2.95 8.81
N ARG A 57 -4.35 -2.38 9.89
CA ARG A 57 -4.81 -0.99 9.92
C ARG A 57 -3.72 0.05 9.60
N PRO A 58 -2.48 -0.07 10.12
CA PRO A 58 -1.40 0.81 9.72
C PRO A 58 -1.04 0.69 8.24
N VAL A 59 -1.20 -0.49 7.64
CA VAL A 59 -0.94 -0.69 6.21
C VAL A 59 -2.02 -0.02 5.39
N ASP A 60 -3.30 -0.24 5.70
CA ASP A 60 -4.43 0.45 5.07
C ASP A 60 -4.22 1.96 5.13
N SER A 61 -3.92 2.50 6.32
CA SER A 61 -3.69 3.95 6.48
C SER A 61 -2.51 4.46 5.64
N ARG A 62 -1.40 3.71 5.56
CA ARG A 62 -0.25 4.13 4.73
C ARG A 62 -0.59 4.12 3.25
N ILE A 63 -1.31 3.09 2.79
CA ILE A 63 -1.75 2.94 1.40
C ILE A 63 -2.72 4.07 1.02
N ASP A 64 -3.71 4.35 1.87
CA ASP A 64 -4.65 5.46 1.67
C ASP A 64 -3.91 6.80 1.62
N ARG A 65 -2.94 7.04 2.52
CA ARG A 65 -2.12 8.27 2.48
C ARG A 65 -1.25 8.38 1.25
N LEU A 66 -0.70 7.28 0.74
CA LEU A 66 0.05 7.27 -0.51
C LEU A 66 -0.86 7.64 -1.69
N ALA A 67 -2.10 7.13 -1.69
CA ALA A 67 -3.10 7.47 -2.69
C ALA A 67 -3.57 8.92 -2.61
N GLU A 68 -3.89 9.42 -1.41
CA GLU A 68 -4.26 10.83 -1.16
C GLU A 68 -3.16 11.79 -1.62
N LYS A 69 -1.89 11.43 -1.38
CA LYS A 69 -0.72 12.21 -1.81
C LYS A 69 -0.43 12.03 -3.30
N GLY A 70 -1.19 11.20 -4.03
CA GLY A 70 -1.01 10.96 -5.45
C GLY A 70 0.31 10.27 -5.80
N TRP A 71 0.84 9.41 -4.92
CA TRP A 71 1.99 8.55 -5.24
C TRP A 71 1.56 7.26 -5.93
N ILE A 72 0.34 6.82 -5.62
CA ILE A 72 -0.24 5.61 -6.17
C ILE A 72 -1.72 5.83 -6.47
N THR A 73 -2.25 5.03 -7.39
CA THR A 73 -3.69 4.91 -7.62
C THR A 73 -4.11 3.49 -7.24
N LEU A 74 -5.21 3.36 -6.51
CA LEU A 74 -5.76 2.08 -6.07
C LEU A 74 -6.96 1.71 -6.93
N GLU A 75 -6.91 0.54 -7.56
CA GLU A 75 -8.06 -0.07 -8.23
C GLU A 75 -8.53 -1.25 -7.38
N VAL A 76 -9.81 -1.30 -7.04
CA VAL A 76 -10.38 -2.48 -6.37
C VAL A 76 -10.42 -3.63 -7.38
N ALA A 77 -9.81 -4.76 -7.02
CA ALA A 77 -9.66 -5.93 -7.88
C ALA A 77 -10.77 -6.95 -7.70
#